data_AF-A0A1R0LDP8-F1
#
_entry.id   AF-A0A1R0LDP8-F1
#
_cell.length_a   1.000
_cell.length_b   1.000
_cell.length_c   1.000
_cell.angle_alpha   90.00
_cell.angle_beta   90.00
_cell.angle_gamma   90.00
#
_symmetry.space_group_name_H-M   'P 1'
#
loop_
_entity.id
_entity.type
_entity.pdbx_description
1 polymer ?
#
loop_
_entity_poly.entity_id
_entity_poly.type
_entity_poly.pdbx_seq_one_letter_code
_entity_poly.pdbx_strand_id
1 'polypeptide(L)'
;MPPVLQRELRRELRRWRVGTNAYGGTYYGLRIVLIATSAIVAADQNLGQAKGSWLLSWVPALSLIVAITTAIDTWLKPQQKWRGFMESRDALADLLVQAEGGLPAEEVRSRFLKLRQRHRERNIF
;
A
#
# COMPACT_ATOMS: atom_id res chain seq x y z
N MET A 1 14.59 8.30 -27.37
CA MET A 1 14.93 7.25 -26.38
C MET A 1 14.84 5.87 -27.04
N PRO A 2 15.71 4.90 -26.71
CA PRO A 2 15.64 3.53 -27.24
C PRO A 2 14.30 2.85 -26.88
N PRO A 3 13.67 2.11 -27.80
CA PRO A 3 12.34 1.51 -27.58
C PRO A 3 12.34 0.45 -26.46
N VAL A 4 13.48 -0.22 -26.22
CA VAL A 4 13.64 -1.21 -25.15
C VAL A 4 13.56 -0.53 -23.78
N LEU A 5 14.31 0.56 -23.58
CA LEU A 5 14.34 1.32 -22.32
C LEU A 5 12.96 1.93 -21.99
N GLN A 6 12.24 2.41 -23.01
CA GLN A 6 10.87 2.92 -22.85
C GLN A 6 9.90 1.85 -22.34
N ARG A 7 9.99 0.63 -22.90
CA ARG A 7 9.14 -0.50 -22.50
C ARG A 7 9.44 -0.94 -21.08
N GLU A 8 10.72 -0.99 -20.70
CA GLU A 8 11.14 -1.33 -19.33
C GLU A 8 10.59 -0.33 -18.31
N LEU A 9 10.82 0.97 -18.52
CA LEU A 9 10.30 2.04 -17.66
C LEU A 9 8.79 1.95 -17.47
N ARG A 10 8.03 1.81 -18.57
CA ARG A 10 6.56 1.71 -18.52
C ARG A 10 6.09 0.43 -17.81
N ARG A 11 6.79 -0.69 -17.99
CA ARG A 11 6.45 -1.97 -17.32
C ARG A 11 6.73 -1.92 -15.82
N GLU A 12 7.82 -1.26 -15.42
CA GLU A 12 8.16 -1.06 -14.02
C GLU A 12 7.16 -0.10 -13.34
N LEU A 13 6.81 1.00 -14.01
CA LEU A 13 5.83 1.97 -13.53
C LEU A 13 4.45 1.33 -13.30
N ARG A 14 3.98 0.48 -14.22
CA ARG A 14 2.72 -0.27 -14.02
C ARG A 14 2.79 -1.19 -12.81
N ARG A 15 3.90 -1.93 -12.63
CA ARG A 15 4.09 -2.82 -11.47
C ARG A 15 4.06 -2.04 -10.16
N TRP A 16 4.79 -0.94 -10.09
CA TRP A 16 4.83 -0.11 -8.88
C TRP A 16 3.47 0.53 -8.60
N ARG A 17 2.74 0.99 -9.62
CA ARG A 17 1.39 1.53 -9.45
C ARG A 17 0.38 0.49 -8.93
N VAL A 18 0.44 -0.75 -9.43
CA VAL A 18 -0.37 -1.87 -8.90
C VAL A 18 0.00 -2.15 -7.45
N GLY A 19 1.29 -2.21 -7.13
CA GLY A 19 1.78 -2.36 -5.76
C GLY A 19 1.25 -1.28 -4.82
N THR A 20 1.43 0.00 -5.17
CA THR A 20 0.94 1.13 -4.36
C THR A 20 -0.57 1.07 -4.13
N ASN A 21 -1.35 0.73 -5.16
CA ASN A 21 -2.81 0.66 -5.05
C ASN A 21 -3.26 -0.54 -4.20
N ALA A 22 -2.64 -1.70 -4.38
CA ALA A 22 -2.93 -2.89 -3.57
C ALA A 22 -2.59 -2.64 -2.09
N TYR A 23 -1.41 -2.08 -1.80
CA TYR A 23 -1.03 -1.74 -0.41
C TYR A 23 -1.93 -0.68 0.21
N GLY A 24 -2.29 0.36 -0.55
CA GLY A 24 -3.23 1.38 -0.07
C GLY A 24 -4.62 0.79 0.18
N GLY A 25 -5.15 0.02 -0.77
CA GLY A 25 -6.46 -0.63 -0.67
C GLY A 25 -6.54 -1.60 0.50
N THR A 26 -5.54 -2.48 0.66
CA THR A 26 -5.46 -3.40 1.79
C THR A 26 -5.39 -2.62 3.10
N TYR A 27 -4.55 -1.60 3.22
CA TYR A 27 -4.42 -0.81 4.45
C TYR A 27 -5.73 -0.12 4.86
N TYR A 28 -6.36 0.60 3.93
CA TYR A 28 -7.61 1.30 4.23
C TYR A 28 -8.80 0.34 4.42
N GLY A 29 -8.86 -0.74 3.65
CA GLY A 29 -9.90 -1.77 3.82
C GLY A 29 -9.82 -2.43 5.18
N LEU A 30 -8.62 -2.81 5.60
CA LEU A 30 -8.33 -3.38 6.91
C LEU A 30 -8.70 -2.41 8.05
N ARG A 31 -8.46 -1.11 7.86
CA ARG A 31 -8.84 -0.04 8.80
C ARG A 31 -10.35 0.16 8.90
N ILE A 32 -11.10 0.06 7.80
CA ILE A 32 -12.56 0.11 7.81
C ILE A 32 -13.12 -1.10 8.56
N VAL A 33 -12.58 -2.29 8.30
CA VAL A 33 -12.97 -3.52 9.02
C VAL A 33 -12.70 -3.37 10.50
N LEU A 34 -11.53 -2.85 10.90
CA LEU A 34 -11.21 -2.54 12.29
C LEU A 34 -12.25 -1.63 12.95
N ILE A 35 -12.56 -0.49 12.32
CA ILE A 35 -13.52 0.49 12.86
C ILE A 35 -14.92 -0.13 12.99
N ALA A 36 -15.41 -0.80 11.95
CA ALA A 36 -16.71 -1.45 11.98
C ALA A 36 -16.78 -2.52 13.06
N THR A 37 -15.71 -3.31 13.18
CA THR A 37 -15.60 -4.36 14.18
C THR A 37 -15.58 -3.79 15.60
N SER A 38 -14.74 -2.79 15.86
CA SER A 38 -14.69 -2.10 17.15
C SER A 38 -16.01 -1.44 17.52
N ALA A 39 -16.73 -0.87 16.53
CA ALA A 39 -18.06 -0.31 16.76
C ALA A 39 -19.09 -1.39 17.14
N ILE A 40 -19.03 -2.58 16.53
CA ILE A 40 -19.89 -3.72 16.90
C ILE A 40 -19.59 -4.18 18.32
N VAL A 41 -18.30 -4.34 18.68
CA VAL A 41 -17.90 -4.73 20.05
C VAL A 41 -18.32 -3.68 21.07
N ALA A 42 -18.16 -2.38 20.78
CA ALA A 42 -18.59 -1.32 21.68
C ALA A 42 -20.11 -1.22 21.81
N ALA A 43 -20.85 -1.53 20.75
CA ALA A 43 -22.31 -1.52 20.74
C ALA A 43 -22.92 -2.72 21.49
N ASP A 44 -22.16 -3.78 21.78
CA ASP A 44 -22.61 -4.97 22.51
C ASP A 44 -23.36 -4.64 23.81
N GLN A 45 -22.78 -3.73 24.62
CA GLN A 45 -23.40 -3.30 25.89
C GLN A 45 -24.73 -2.55 25.70
N ASN A 46 -24.93 -1.87 24.56
CA ASN A 46 -26.17 -1.16 24.23
C ASN A 46 -27.17 -2.03 23.43
N LEU A 47 -26.70 -3.10 22.79
CA LEU A 47 -27.50 -4.03 21.98
C LEU A 47 -28.10 -5.18 22.79
N GLY A 48 -27.83 -5.27 24.10
CA GLY A 48 -28.37 -6.30 25.00
C GLY A 48 -29.90 -6.43 25.05
N GLN A 49 -30.66 -5.52 24.40
CA GLN A 49 -32.12 -5.60 24.23
C GLN A 49 -32.58 -5.85 22.78
N ALA A 50 -31.71 -5.82 21.77
CA ALA A 50 -32.08 -6.00 20.37
C ALA A 50 -31.85 -7.46 19.92
N LYS A 51 -32.83 -8.03 19.20
CA LYS A 51 -32.91 -9.43 18.72
C LYS A 51 -31.86 -9.83 17.65
N GLY A 52 -30.58 -9.47 17.84
CA GLY A 52 -29.46 -9.71 16.92
C GLY A 52 -28.39 -10.68 17.46
N SER A 53 -28.81 -11.71 18.23
CA SER A 53 -27.94 -12.64 18.99
C SER A 53 -26.80 -13.31 18.19
N TRP A 54 -26.90 -13.41 16.86
CA TRP A 54 -25.85 -13.96 16.01
C TRP A 54 -24.58 -13.10 16.04
N LEU A 55 -24.68 -11.77 15.95
CA LEU A 55 -23.49 -10.91 15.79
C LEU A 55 -22.61 -10.91 17.04
N LEU A 56 -23.24 -11.11 18.20
CA LEU A 56 -22.57 -11.17 19.50
C LEU A 56 -21.69 -12.41 19.65
N SER A 57 -22.04 -13.55 19.05
CA SER A 57 -21.19 -14.75 19.11
C SER A 57 -19.88 -14.61 18.34
N TRP A 58 -19.82 -13.69 17.38
CA TRP A 58 -18.61 -13.40 16.59
C TRP A 58 -17.69 -12.36 17.24
N VAL A 59 -18.13 -11.63 18.27
CA VAL A 59 -17.38 -10.57 18.97
C VAL A 59 -15.96 -11.01 19.41
N PRO A 60 -15.74 -12.23 19.95
CA PRO A 60 -14.39 -12.68 20.30
C PRO A 60 -13.47 -12.87 19.08
N ALA A 61 -13.98 -13.46 18.00
CA ALA A 61 -13.23 -13.68 16.77
C ALA A 61 -12.88 -12.35 16.08
N LEU A 62 -13.85 -11.44 16.07
CA LEU A 62 -13.72 -10.06 15.62
C LEU A 62 -12.65 -9.28 16.41
N SER A 63 -12.65 -9.41 17.74
CA SER A 63 -11.63 -8.78 18.59
C SER A 63 -10.22 -9.34 18.33
N LEU A 64 -10.10 -10.64 18.08
CA LEU A 64 -8.83 -11.27 17.72
C LEU A 64 -8.31 -10.76 16.37
N ILE A 65 -9.20 -10.65 15.36
CA ILE A 65 -8.85 -10.06 14.06
C ILE A 65 -8.36 -8.63 14.26
N VAL A 66 -9.06 -7.82 15.07
CA VAL A 66 -8.66 -6.45 15.40
C VAL A 66 -7.26 -6.40 16.01
N ALA A 67 -6.98 -7.26 16.99
CA ALA A 67 -5.69 -7.32 17.67
C ALA A 67 -4.55 -7.71 16.73
N ILE A 68 -4.73 -8.78 15.94
CA ILE A 68 -3.72 -9.23 14.95
C ILE A 68 -3.44 -8.11 13.94
N THR A 69 -4.50 -7.50 13.44
CA THR A 69 -4.43 -6.42 12.46
C THR A 69 -3.71 -5.19 13.02
N THR A 70 -4.02 -4.80 14.25
CA THR A 70 -3.38 -3.67 14.93
C THR A 70 -1.91 -3.97 15.20
N ALA A 71 -1.58 -5.21 15.60
CA ALA A 71 -0.20 -5.65 15.78
C ALA A 71 0.59 -5.58 14.47
N ILE A 72 -0.01 -6.03 13.36
CA ILE A 72 0.55 -5.91 12.01
C ILE A 72 0.77 -4.44 11.64
N ASP A 73 -0.21 -3.57 11.88
CA ASP A 73 -0.09 -2.13 11.58
C ASP A 73 1.07 -1.49 12.37
N THR A 74 1.15 -1.80 13.66
CA THR A 74 2.18 -1.26 14.56
C THR A 74 3.58 -1.76 14.20
N TRP A 75 3.72 -3.05 13.87
CA TRP A 75 5.01 -3.66 13.52
C TRP A 75 5.48 -3.26 12.13
N LEU A 76 4.59 -3.26 11.14
CA LEU A 76 4.99 -3.05 9.74
C LEU A 76 5.06 -1.59 9.32
N LYS A 77 4.48 -0.68 10.12
CA LYS A 77 4.32 0.75 9.78
C LYS A 77 3.92 0.92 8.31
N PRO A 78 2.85 0.25 7.85
CA PRO A 78 2.51 0.13 6.44
C PRO A 78 2.30 1.50 5.78
N GLN A 79 1.87 2.50 6.54
CA GLN A 79 1.75 3.88 6.08
C GLN A 79 3.11 4.49 5.66
N GLN A 80 4.19 4.24 6.41
CA GLN A 80 5.53 4.73 6.05
C GLN A 80 6.08 4.00 4.82
N LYS A 81 5.88 2.68 4.75
CA LYS A 81 6.26 1.88 3.59
C LYS A 81 5.50 2.31 2.33
N TRP A 82 4.19 2.50 2.45
CA TRP A 82 3.35 2.94 1.36
C TRP A 82 3.77 4.31 0.81
N ARG A 83 4.14 5.25 1.69
CA ARG A 83 4.75 6.53 1.27
C ARG A 83 6.05 6.33 0.50
N GLY A 84 6.96 5.46 0.96
CA GLY A 84 8.20 5.16 0.24
C GLY A 84 7.98 4.53 -1.15
N PHE A 85 6.96 3.67 -1.28
CA PHE A 85 6.51 3.15 -2.57
C PHE A 85 5.91 4.23 -3.47
N MET A 86 5.12 5.16 -2.93
CA MET A 86 4.59 6.31 -3.67
C MET A 86 5.70 7.21 -4.19
N GLU A 87 6.65 7.61 -3.34
CA GLU A 87 7.80 8.45 -3.72
C GLU A 87 8.60 7.82 -4.88
N SER A 88 8.82 6.50 -4.80
CA SER A 88 9.56 5.79 -5.85
C SER A 88 8.78 5.73 -7.17
N ARG A 89 7.46 5.49 -7.10
CA ARG A 89 6.57 5.52 -8.27
C ARG A 89 6.55 6.89 -8.93
N ASP A 90 6.42 7.96 -8.14
CA ASP A 90 6.32 9.33 -8.66
C ASP A 90 7.64 9.77 -9.27
N ALA A 91 8.77 9.45 -8.62
CA ALA A 91 10.09 9.70 -9.19
C ALA A 91 10.34 8.94 -10.52
N LEU A 92 9.77 7.73 -10.67
CA LEU A 92 9.81 6.98 -11.93
C LEU A 92 8.92 7.60 -13.02
N ALA A 93 7.76 8.12 -12.63
CA ALA A 93 6.89 8.85 -13.55
C ALA A 93 7.55 10.14 -14.04
N ASP A 94 8.19 10.90 -13.15
CA ASP A 94 8.94 12.11 -13.48
C ASP A 94 10.11 11.81 -14.42
N LEU A 95 10.84 10.72 -14.17
CA LEU A 95 11.92 10.29 -15.06
C LEU A 95 11.42 9.96 -16.46
N LEU A 96 10.22 9.39 -16.58
CA LEU A 96 9.59 9.10 -17.86
C LEU A 96 9.18 10.37 -18.60
N VAL A 97 8.62 11.36 -17.91
CA VAL A 97 8.31 12.69 -18.48
C VAL A 97 9.59 13.39 -18.94
N GLN A 98 10.65 13.35 -18.14
CA GLN A 98 11.96 13.92 -18.52
C GLN A 98 12.55 13.21 -19.74
N ALA A 99 12.45 11.88 -19.81
CA ALA A 99 12.91 11.10 -20.95
C ALA A 99 12.12 11.41 -22.24
N GLU A 100 10.82 11.68 -22.12
CA GLU A 100 9.98 12.15 -23.24
C GLU A 100 10.31 13.61 -23.63
N GLY A 101 10.74 14.43 -22.67
CA GLY A 101 11.23 15.81 -22.87
C GLY A 101 12.65 15.93 -23.44
N GLY A 102 13.27 14.82 -23.87
CA GLY A 102 14.55 14.83 -24.58
C GLY A 102 15.79 14.56 -23.72
N LEU A 103 15.64 14.07 -22.49
CA LEU A 103 16.78 13.65 -21.66
C LEU A 103 17.62 12.57 -22.38
N PRO A 104 18.97 12.64 -22.34
CA PRO A 104 19.83 11.65 -22.99
C PRO A 104 19.58 10.23 -22.46
N ALA A 105 19.58 9.25 -23.37
CA ALA A 105 19.21 7.87 -23.04
C ALA A 105 20.09 7.24 -21.95
N GLU A 106 21.39 7.53 -21.93
CA GLU A 106 22.28 7.01 -20.89
C GLU A 106 22.07 7.68 -19.53
N GLU A 107 21.66 8.94 -19.53
CA GLU A 107 21.28 9.61 -18.30
C GLU A 107 19.97 9.03 -17.75
N VAL A 108 18.99 8.76 -18.61
CA VAL A 108 17.76 8.06 -18.23
C VAL A 108 18.07 6.68 -17.64
N ARG A 109 18.95 5.91 -18.29
CA ARG A 109 19.33 4.57 -17.86
C ARG A 109 20.03 4.59 -16.49
N SER A 110 20.99 5.48 -16.29
CA SER A 110 21.72 5.59 -15.02
C SER A 110 20.79 6.02 -13.87
N ARG A 111 19.91 6.99 -14.11
CA ARG A 111 18.89 7.43 -13.14
C ARG A 111 17.92 6.31 -12.83
N PHE A 112 17.47 5.55 -13.84
CA PHE A 112 16.56 4.42 -13.65
C PHE A 112 17.18 3.31 -12.78
N LEU A 113 18.45 2.96 -13.02
CA LEU A 113 19.16 1.96 -12.20
C LEU A 113 19.28 2.39 -10.73
N LYS A 114 19.65 3.66 -10.49
CA LYS A 114 19.67 4.23 -9.13
C LYS A 114 18.30 4.20 -8.47
N LEU A 115 17.24 4.48 -9.23
CA LEU A 115 15.86 4.49 -8.75
C LEU A 115 15.38 3.08 -8.38
N ARG A 116 15.72 2.06 -9.20
CA ARG A 116 15.48 0.65 -8.88
C ARG A 116 16.23 0.21 -7.64
N GLN A 117 17.49 0.62 -7.49
CA GLN A 117 18.29 0.30 -6.30
C GLN A 117 17.70 0.94 -5.05
N ARG A 118 17.35 2.23 -5.08
CA ARG A 118 16.71 2.91 -3.95
C ARG A 118 15.35 2.29 -3.59
N HIS A 119 14.52 1.98 -4.59
CA HIS A 119 13.27 1.27 -4.37
C HIS A 119 13.53 -0.09 -3.71
N ARG A 120 14.58 -0.81 -4.15
CA ARG A 120 14.97 -2.09 -3.56
C ARG A 120 15.42 -1.95 -2.10
N GLU A 121 16.27 -0.98 -1.79
CA GLU A 121 16.80 -0.76 -0.44
C GLU A 121 15.73 -0.25 0.54
N ARG A 122 14.82 0.62 0.09
CA ARG A 122 13.80 1.23 0.95
C ARG A 122 12.50 0.42 1.07
N ASN A 123 12.19 -0.38 0.05
CA ASN A 123 10.88 -1.02 -0.06
C ASN A 123 10.95 -2.56 -0.06
N ILE A 124 12.12 -3.16 0.19
CA ILE A 124 12.23 -4.59 0.53
C ILE A 124 11.95 -4.79 2.02
N PHE A 125 11.24 -5.88 2.33
CA PHE A 125 11.11 -6.44 3.68
C PHE A 125 12.35 -7.25 4.03
#